data_AF-A0A9E4GMF8-F1
#
_entry.id   AF-A0A9E4GMF8-F1
#
_cell.length_a   1.000
_cell.length_b   1.000
_cell.length_c   1.000
_cell.angle_alpha   90.00
_cell.angle_beta   90.00
_cell.angle_gamma   90.00
#
_symmetry.space_group_name_H-M   'P 1'
#
loop_
_entity.id
_entity.type
_entity.pdbx_description
1 polymer ?
#
loop_
_entity_poly.entity_id
_entity_poly.type
_entity_poly.pdbx_seq_one_letter_code
_entity_poly.pdbx_strand_id
1 'polypeptide(L)'
;MPAELIAEMLRQLPPSASTLQLLDLGGHCAGPFSDRRQDLNIHELAALPAGESRFDAIVALDQALAPDFLAGALRNLRPGGRLIIGWQSSEIDARQQLQLEAAGFVRILIETQGHSLLLRGERPHETQNRAEGKRHVAVRAADGNPAVRSGRYLHLLLRQTPERAPWEEPGDDLRWQALTLEIHGERRLLAFSSLPQAVAFMQPAVLQARIRGINKVGKFPRDAATAWPFGLLVNPSPGTLERGDLGLFDVDPASAALPDE
;
A
#
# COMPACT_ATOMS: atom_id res chain seq x y z
N MET A 1 5.13 19.92 17.68
CA MET A 1 4.56 18.83 16.88
C MET A 1 4.62 17.52 17.65
N PRO A 2 3.57 16.67 17.58
CA PRO A 2 3.62 15.33 18.16
C PRO A 2 4.70 14.49 17.45
N ALA A 3 5.65 13.94 18.21
CA ALA A 3 6.73 13.11 17.67
C ALA A 3 6.19 11.86 16.93
N GLU A 4 5.01 11.39 17.31
CA GLU A 4 4.32 10.25 16.71
C GLU A 4 3.85 10.54 15.27
N LEU A 5 3.26 11.72 15.02
CA LEU A 5 2.82 12.12 13.68
C LEU A 5 4.02 12.19 12.72
N ILE A 6 5.14 12.76 13.17
CA ILE A 6 6.37 12.83 12.39
C ILE A 6 6.93 11.45 12.08
N ALA A 7 6.90 10.54 13.05
CA ALA A 7 7.30 9.16 12.84
C ALA A 7 6.41 8.45 11.80
N GLU A 8 5.11 8.69 11.83
CA GLU A 8 4.16 8.16 10.86
C GLU A 8 4.38 8.73 9.46
N MET A 9 4.50 10.06 9.33
CA MET A 9 4.79 10.70 8.05
C MET A 9 6.07 10.14 7.42
N LEU A 10 7.12 9.92 8.23
CA LEU A 10 8.37 9.32 7.77
C LEU A 10 8.17 7.88 7.23
N ARG A 11 7.31 7.08 7.89
CA ARG A 11 7.00 5.70 7.45
C ARG A 11 6.25 5.65 6.11
N GLN A 12 5.56 6.74 5.74
CA GLN A 12 4.86 6.84 4.46
C GLN A 12 5.76 7.24 3.29
N LEU A 13 7.03 7.60 3.54
CA LEU A 13 7.96 7.91 2.45
C LEU A 13 8.15 6.69 1.52
N PRO A 14 8.38 6.93 0.22
CA PRO A 14 8.77 5.87 -0.69
C PRO A 14 9.99 5.07 -0.17
N PRO A 15 10.03 3.75 -0.38
CA PRO A 15 11.29 3.02 -0.26
C PRO A 15 12.26 3.57 -1.31
N SER A 16 13.56 3.62 -1.00
CA SER A 16 14.54 4.16 -1.93
C SER A 16 15.76 3.27 -2.05
N ALA A 17 16.14 2.96 -3.29
CA ALA A 17 17.43 2.37 -3.65
C ALA A 17 18.52 3.45 -3.85
N SER A 18 18.14 4.73 -3.82
CA SER A 18 19.02 5.89 -4.07
C SER A 18 18.65 7.09 -3.19
N THR A 19 19.32 8.24 -3.34
CA THR A 19 19.00 9.45 -2.56
C THR A 19 17.64 10.02 -2.95
N LEU A 20 16.70 10.04 -1.99
CA LEU A 20 15.32 10.50 -2.18
C LEU A 20 15.24 12.03 -2.10
N GLN A 21 14.68 12.67 -3.14
CA GLN A 21 14.45 14.11 -3.18
C GLN A 21 13.14 14.46 -2.45
N LEU A 22 13.24 14.97 -1.24
CA LEU A 22 12.09 15.33 -0.40
C LEU A 22 11.91 16.84 -0.38
N LEU A 23 10.70 17.32 -0.62
CA LEU A 23 10.31 18.70 -0.33
C LEU A 23 9.61 18.76 1.03
N ASP A 24 10.18 19.50 1.98
CA ASP A 24 9.53 19.84 3.25
C ASP A 24 8.91 21.24 3.15
N LEU A 25 7.60 21.27 2.94
CA LEU A 25 6.85 22.50 2.79
C LEU A 25 6.56 23.11 4.15
N GLY A 26 7.18 24.26 4.42
CA GLY A 26 7.12 24.95 5.72
C GLY A 26 8.31 24.64 6.66
N GLY A 27 9.19 23.71 6.31
CA GLY A 27 10.45 23.47 7.03
C GLY A 27 10.27 22.88 8.44
N HIS A 28 9.27 22.02 8.62
CA HIS A 28 8.92 21.49 9.94
C HIS A 28 9.36 20.04 10.17
N CYS A 29 9.65 19.30 9.10
CA CYS A 29 9.98 17.87 9.14
C CYS A 29 11.48 17.61 8.93
N ALA A 30 12.24 18.55 8.37
CA ALA A 30 13.61 18.34 7.89
C ALA A 30 14.57 17.81 8.97
N GLY A 31 14.63 18.43 10.15
CA GLY A 31 15.47 17.98 11.26
C GLY A 31 15.14 16.55 11.70
N PRO A 32 13.91 16.28 12.18
CA PRO A 32 13.52 14.93 12.61
C PRO A 32 13.66 13.84 11.54
N PHE A 33 13.51 14.19 10.26
CA PHE A 33 13.65 13.25 9.16
C PHE A 33 15.12 12.93 8.87
N SER A 34 15.98 13.94 8.84
CA SER A 34 17.42 13.78 8.59
C SER A 34 18.09 12.92 9.68
N ASP A 35 17.63 13.04 10.93
CA ASP A 35 18.12 12.23 12.05
C ASP A 35 17.83 10.72 11.88
N ARG A 36 16.82 10.37 11.08
CA ARG A 36 16.30 8.99 10.96
C ARG A 36 16.53 8.35 9.59
N ARG A 37 16.73 9.15 8.54
CA ARG A 37 16.90 8.70 7.15
C ARG A 37 17.99 9.53 6.47
N GLN A 38 19.21 8.98 6.43
CA GLN A 38 20.38 9.65 5.84
C GLN A 38 20.37 9.70 4.31
N ASP A 39 19.49 8.92 3.68
CA ASP A 39 19.30 8.89 2.23
C ASP A 39 18.39 10.01 1.70
N LEU A 40 17.90 10.90 2.57
CA LEU A 40 17.05 12.02 2.16
C LEU A 40 17.89 13.24 1.75
N ASN A 41 17.63 13.77 0.56
CA ASN A 41 18.01 15.12 0.19
C ASN A 41 16.80 16.04 0.37
N ILE A 42 16.76 16.75 1.49
CA ILE A 42 15.61 17.55 1.92
C ILE A 42 15.76 18.99 1.42
N HIS A 43 14.73 19.49 0.74
CA HIS A 43 14.59 20.88 0.31
C HIS A 43 13.53 21.53 1.18
N GLU A 44 13.89 22.52 1.98
CA GLU A 44 12.95 23.29 2.80
C GLU A 44 12.48 24.52 2.01
N LEU A 45 11.20 24.59 1.69
CA LEU A 45 10.62 25.74 0.98
C LEU A 45 9.32 26.18 1.66
N ALA A 46 9.04 27.48 1.63
CA ALA A 46 7.78 28.02 2.13
C ALA A 46 6.59 27.79 1.17
N ALA A 47 6.87 27.55 -0.12
CA ALA A 47 5.87 27.37 -1.17
C ALA A 47 6.34 26.34 -2.20
N LEU A 48 5.37 25.76 -2.92
CA LEU A 48 5.66 24.87 -4.05
C LEU A 48 6.39 25.66 -5.15
N PRO A 49 7.53 25.16 -5.67
CA PRO A 49 8.21 25.83 -6.76
C PRO A 49 7.44 25.68 -8.07
N ALA A 50 7.72 26.56 -9.03
CA ALA A 50 7.11 26.52 -10.37
C ALA A 50 7.63 25.37 -11.26
N GLY A 51 8.56 24.55 -10.77
CA GLY A 51 9.16 23.45 -11.52
C GLY A 51 8.26 22.21 -11.64
N GLU A 52 8.72 21.23 -12.42
CA GLU A 52 8.01 19.98 -12.67
C GLU A 52 8.86 18.75 -12.29
N SER A 53 8.19 17.71 -11.81
CA SER A 53 8.65 16.33 -11.60
C SER A 53 10.02 16.20 -10.93
N ARG A 54 10.24 16.98 -9.87
CA ARG A 54 11.54 17.10 -9.20
C ARG A 54 11.66 16.23 -7.97
N PHE A 55 10.56 16.02 -7.24
CA PHE A 55 10.58 15.42 -5.91
C PHE A 55 9.98 14.02 -5.90
N ASP A 56 10.57 13.12 -5.14
CA ASP A 56 10.04 11.78 -4.89
C ASP A 56 8.94 11.81 -3.82
N ALA A 57 9.00 12.78 -2.91
CA ALA A 57 7.93 13.06 -1.96
C ALA A 57 7.82 14.56 -1.63
N ILE A 58 6.62 14.98 -1.25
CA ILE A 58 6.33 16.29 -0.68
C ILE A 58 5.66 16.05 0.67
N VAL A 59 6.22 16.62 1.73
CA VAL A 59 5.61 16.63 3.06
C VAL A 59 5.16 18.03 3.42
N ALA A 60 4.03 18.12 4.11
CA ALA A 60 3.51 19.38 4.64
C ALA A 60 2.76 19.12 5.94
N LEU A 61 2.62 20.16 6.76
CA LEU A 61 1.80 20.12 7.97
C LEU A 61 0.71 21.16 7.91
N ASP A 62 -0.44 20.78 8.42
CA ASP A 62 -1.60 21.64 8.55
C ASP A 62 -1.98 22.37 7.25
N GLN A 63 -1.58 21.81 6.09
CA GLN A 63 -1.68 22.42 4.78
C GLN A 63 -3.07 22.21 4.19
N ALA A 64 -3.76 23.31 3.87
CA ALA A 64 -5.07 23.24 3.23
C ALA A 64 -5.00 22.57 1.84
N LEU A 65 -5.98 21.68 1.56
CA LEU A 65 -6.13 20.98 0.28
C LEU A 65 -6.78 21.87 -0.80
N ALA A 66 -6.25 23.08 -0.99
CA ALA A 66 -6.72 23.97 -2.04
C ALA A 66 -6.42 23.37 -3.43
N PRO A 67 -7.30 23.54 -4.44
CA PRO A 67 -7.08 22.99 -5.77
C PRO A 67 -5.72 23.34 -6.40
N ASP A 68 -5.29 24.61 -6.27
CA ASP A 68 -4.02 25.09 -6.81
C ASP A 68 -2.81 24.43 -6.14
N PHE A 69 -2.91 24.20 -4.83
CA PHE A 69 -1.89 23.48 -4.07
C PHE A 69 -1.78 22.03 -4.55
N LEU A 70 -2.90 21.31 -4.65
CA LEU A 70 -2.93 19.91 -5.09
C LEU A 70 -2.39 19.76 -6.52
N ALA A 71 -2.80 20.65 -7.44
CA ALA A 71 -2.30 20.68 -8.80
C ALA A 71 -0.79 20.98 -8.85
N GLY A 72 -0.32 21.92 -8.02
CA GLY A 72 1.11 22.23 -7.89
C GLY A 72 1.92 21.07 -7.33
N ALA A 73 1.38 20.35 -6.34
CA ALA A 73 2.02 19.18 -5.74
C ALA A 73 2.17 18.06 -6.79
N LEU A 74 1.11 17.74 -7.55
CA LEU A 74 1.18 16.76 -8.63
C LEU A 74 2.22 17.13 -9.69
N ARG A 75 2.27 18.40 -10.11
CA ARG A 75 3.30 18.85 -11.07
C ARG A 75 4.70 18.62 -10.55
N ASN A 76 4.95 18.84 -9.26
CA ASN A 76 6.27 18.75 -8.64
C ASN A 76 6.71 17.34 -8.26
N LEU A 77 5.78 16.42 -8.01
CA LEU A 77 6.08 15.02 -7.72
C LEU A 77 6.52 14.27 -8.98
N ARG A 78 7.49 13.36 -8.89
CA ARG A 78 7.78 12.39 -9.97
C ARG A 78 6.65 11.36 -10.09
N PRO A 79 6.50 10.66 -11.24
CA PRO A 79 5.58 9.52 -11.34
C PRO A 79 5.82 8.50 -10.21
N GLY A 80 4.77 8.12 -9.48
CA GLY A 80 4.87 7.28 -8.28
C GLY A 80 5.28 8.02 -6.99
N GLY A 81 5.60 9.31 -7.07
CA GLY A 81 5.93 10.14 -5.92
C GLY A 81 4.72 10.40 -5.01
N ARG A 82 4.99 10.73 -3.74
CA ARG A 82 3.95 10.80 -2.70
C ARG A 82 3.79 12.22 -2.12
N LEU A 83 2.56 12.69 -2.05
CA LEU A 83 2.16 13.80 -1.17
C LEU A 83 1.77 13.22 0.19
N ILE A 84 2.34 13.74 1.27
CA ILE A 84 2.07 13.31 2.65
C ILE A 84 1.78 14.56 3.49
N ILE A 85 0.62 14.62 4.13
CA ILE A 85 0.20 15.75 4.95
C ILE A 85 -0.18 15.26 6.33
N GLY A 86 0.39 15.90 7.36
CA GLY A 86 -0.01 15.69 8.74
C GLY A 86 -0.84 16.87 9.24
N TRP A 87 -1.99 16.60 9.86
CA TRP A 87 -2.76 17.61 10.60
C TRP A 87 -2.78 17.30 12.08
N GLN A 88 -2.75 18.36 12.89
CA GLN A 88 -2.98 18.28 14.34
C GLN A 88 -4.47 18.34 14.67
N SER A 89 -5.27 17.57 13.94
CA SER A 89 -6.70 17.35 14.20
C SER A 89 -7.00 15.88 13.97
N SER A 90 -7.99 15.35 14.69
CA SER A 90 -8.46 13.97 14.52
C SER A 90 -9.74 13.86 13.67
N GLU A 91 -10.26 14.99 13.19
CA GLU A 91 -11.48 15.00 12.38
C GLU A 91 -11.17 14.54 10.95
N ILE A 92 -11.63 13.35 10.60
CA ILE A 92 -11.66 12.86 9.22
C ILE A 92 -12.85 13.52 8.52
N ASP A 93 -12.60 14.22 7.42
CA ASP A 93 -13.65 14.68 6.52
C ASP A 93 -13.59 13.88 5.21
N ALA A 94 -14.68 13.19 4.85
CA ALA A 94 -14.81 12.47 3.59
C ALA A 94 -14.52 13.37 2.36
N ARG A 95 -14.65 14.69 2.50
CA ARG A 95 -14.27 15.67 1.46
C ARG A 95 -12.77 15.62 1.13
N GLN A 96 -11.89 15.29 2.08
CA GLN A 96 -10.45 15.25 1.86
C GLN A 96 -10.05 14.17 0.86
N GLN A 97 -10.66 12.99 0.95
CA GLN A 97 -10.45 11.92 -0.04
C GLN A 97 -10.92 12.37 -1.43
N LEU A 98 -12.15 12.90 -1.52
CA LEU A 98 -12.71 13.38 -2.78
C LEU A 98 -11.88 14.50 -3.40
N GLN A 99 -11.30 15.39 -2.60
CA GLN A 99 -10.41 16.45 -3.08
C GLN A 99 -9.13 15.90 -3.71
N LEU A 100 -8.51 14.89 -3.10
CA LEU A 100 -7.33 14.23 -3.67
C LEU A 100 -7.66 13.47 -4.95
N GLU A 101 -8.75 12.71 -4.96
CA GLU A 101 -9.22 11.97 -6.15
C GLU A 101 -9.52 12.94 -7.29
N ALA A 102 -10.25 14.02 -7.02
CA ALA A 102 -10.58 15.05 -8.01
C ALA A 102 -9.34 15.77 -8.54
N ALA A 103 -8.30 15.91 -7.72
CA ALA A 103 -7.02 16.47 -8.16
C ALA A 103 -6.20 15.49 -9.02
N GLY A 104 -6.50 14.19 -9.00
CA GLY A 104 -5.82 13.17 -9.79
C GLY A 104 -4.79 12.34 -9.03
N PHE A 105 -4.78 12.39 -7.70
CA PHE A 105 -4.00 11.46 -6.88
C PHE A 105 -4.62 10.07 -6.88
N VAL A 106 -3.78 9.04 -6.77
CA VAL A 106 -4.17 7.64 -6.64
C VAL A 106 -3.63 7.05 -5.33
N ARG A 107 -4.07 5.82 -4.97
CA ARG A 107 -3.60 5.08 -3.79
C ARG A 107 -3.67 5.91 -2.49
N ILE A 108 -4.77 6.62 -2.35
CA ILE A 108 -5.04 7.54 -1.26
C ILE A 108 -5.17 6.76 0.05
N LEU A 109 -4.52 7.28 1.09
CA LEU A 109 -4.60 6.78 2.45
C LEU A 109 -4.95 7.94 3.37
N ILE A 110 -5.92 7.73 4.25
CA ILE A 110 -6.29 8.69 5.30
C ILE A 110 -6.38 7.89 6.60
N GLU A 111 -5.57 8.24 7.57
CA GLU A 111 -5.46 7.52 8.85
C GLU A 111 -5.43 8.50 10.01
N THR A 112 -6.14 8.17 11.09
CA THR A 112 -6.02 8.88 12.37
C THR A 112 -5.03 8.17 13.27
N GLN A 113 -4.10 8.94 13.85
CA GLN A 113 -3.14 8.48 14.84
C GLN A 113 -3.29 9.35 16.10
N GLY A 114 -3.97 8.81 17.11
CA GLY A 114 -4.33 9.57 18.30
C GLY A 114 -5.17 10.81 17.95
N HIS A 115 -4.61 11.99 18.22
CA HIS A 115 -5.26 13.29 17.92
C HIS A 115 -4.80 13.92 16.60
N SER A 116 -4.06 13.17 15.77
CA SER A 116 -3.55 13.65 14.49
C SER A 116 -4.15 12.88 13.32
N LEU A 117 -4.18 13.52 12.17
CA LEU A 117 -4.64 12.96 10.91
C LEU A 117 -3.47 12.93 9.94
N LEU A 118 -3.25 11.77 9.33
CA LEU A 118 -2.29 11.56 8.26
C LEU A 118 -3.06 11.37 6.97
N LEU A 119 -2.65 12.09 5.93
CA LEU A 119 -3.17 11.94 4.59
C LEU A 119 -2.02 11.70 3.61
N ARG A 120 -2.22 10.77 2.69
CA ARG A 120 -1.27 10.44 1.64
C ARG A 120 -1.97 10.26 0.31
N GLY A 121 -1.39 10.81 -0.75
CA GLY A 121 -1.77 10.55 -2.15
C GLY A 121 -0.53 10.27 -3.00
N GLU A 122 -0.66 9.42 -4.01
CA GLU A 122 0.42 9.09 -4.95
C GLU A 122 0.15 9.72 -6.32
N ARG A 123 1.18 10.27 -6.96
CA ARG A 123 1.10 10.68 -8.38
C ARG A 123 1.03 9.42 -9.25
N PRO A 124 0.06 9.30 -10.17
CA PRO A 124 -0.03 8.16 -11.08
C PRO A 124 1.28 7.90 -11.85
N HIS A 125 1.60 6.63 -12.07
CA HIS A 125 2.66 6.27 -13.00
C HIS A 125 2.24 6.54 -14.45
N GLU A 126 3.14 7.04 -15.29
CA GLU A 126 2.83 7.33 -16.71
C GLU A 126 2.37 6.08 -17.48
N THR A 127 2.85 4.90 -17.10
CA THR A 127 2.43 3.61 -17.66
C THR A 127 1.01 3.19 -17.29
N GLN A 128 0.44 3.68 -16.18
CA GLN A 128 -0.93 3.36 -15.76
C GLN A 128 -2.01 4.10 -16.58
N ASN A 129 -1.67 5.24 -17.19
CA ASN A 129 -2.61 6.01 -18.01
C ASN A 129 -3.03 5.31 -19.32
N ARG A 130 -2.35 4.23 -19.74
CA ARG A 130 -2.81 3.40 -20.88
C ARG A 130 -3.74 2.24 -20.47
N ALA A 131 -3.83 1.89 -19.19
CA ALA A 131 -4.55 0.71 -18.71
C ALA A 131 -5.85 1.03 -17.94
N GLU A 132 -6.02 2.22 -17.39
CA GLU A 132 -7.16 2.55 -16.51
C GLU A 132 -8.15 3.55 -17.11
N GLY A 133 -8.52 3.36 -18.38
CA GLY A 133 -9.78 3.84 -18.90
C GLY A 133 -10.86 2.77 -18.72
N LYS A 134 -11.66 2.86 -17.65
CA LYS A 134 -12.85 2.04 -17.26
C LYS A 134 -12.63 1.16 -16.02
N ARG A 135 -13.04 1.68 -14.85
CA ARG A 135 -13.62 0.84 -13.79
C ARG A 135 -15.13 1.06 -13.79
N HIS A 136 -15.84 0.24 -14.56
CA HIS A 136 -17.25 -0.03 -14.32
C HIS A 136 -17.37 -1.01 -13.16
N VAL A 137 -18.25 -0.67 -12.22
CA VAL A 137 -18.90 -1.61 -11.30
C VAL A 137 -19.55 -2.72 -12.12
N ALA A 138 -19.18 -3.98 -11.86
CA ALA A 138 -20.07 -5.12 -11.98
C ALA A 138 -19.49 -6.36 -11.27
N VAL A 139 -20.36 -6.97 -10.48
CA VAL A 139 -20.18 -8.16 -9.65
C VAL A 139 -20.29 -9.45 -10.49
N ARG A 140 -19.66 -10.53 -9.96
CA ARG A 140 -19.83 -11.99 -10.18
C ARG A 140 -19.09 -12.69 -11.33
N ALA A 141 -18.24 -13.64 -10.92
CA ALA A 141 -18.38 -15.10 -11.16
C ALA A 141 -17.22 -15.81 -10.43
N ALA A 142 -17.47 -16.47 -9.29
CA ALA A 142 -17.50 -17.93 -9.20
C ALA A 142 -17.49 -18.64 -10.56
N ASP A 143 -16.46 -19.47 -10.77
CA ASP A 143 -16.25 -20.40 -11.88
C ASP A 143 -15.78 -19.81 -13.22
N GLY A 144 -14.50 -20.08 -13.55
CA GLY A 144 -14.07 -20.26 -14.94
C GLY A 144 -13.52 -19.07 -15.72
N ASN A 145 -13.04 -17.98 -15.10
CA ASN A 145 -12.50 -16.85 -15.86
C ASN A 145 -11.09 -17.13 -16.47
N PRO A 146 -10.93 -17.19 -17.81
CA PRO A 146 -9.63 -17.40 -18.47
C PRO A 146 -8.63 -16.26 -18.27
N ALA A 147 -9.06 -15.06 -17.86
CA ALA A 147 -8.15 -13.97 -17.48
C ALA A 147 -7.33 -14.29 -16.21
N VAL A 148 -7.80 -15.24 -15.38
CA VAL A 148 -7.05 -15.76 -14.24
C VAL A 148 -5.88 -16.65 -14.69
N ARG A 149 -5.78 -17.06 -15.97
CA ARG A 149 -4.68 -17.90 -16.46
C ARG A 149 -3.45 -17.15 -16.98
N SER A 150 -3.51 -15.84 -17.24
CA SER A 150 -2.44 -15.14 -17.98
C SER A 150 -1.36 -14.46 -17.12
N GLY A 151 -1.60 -14.24 -15.82
CA GLY A 151 -0.62 -13.59 -14.95
C GLY A 151 0.50 -14.54 -14.54
N ARG A 152 1.78 -14.14 -14.68
CA ARG A 152 2.94 -14.97 -14.26
C ARG A 152 3.06 -15.16 -12.74
N TYR A 153 2.38 -14.30 -11.98
CA TYR A 153 2.49 -14.25 -10.53
C TYR A 153 1.13 -14.39 -9.84
N LEU A 154 1.18 -14.81 -8.58
CA LEU A 154 0.09 -14.82 -7.61
C LEU A 154 0.50 -14.01 -6.39
N HIS A 155 -0.47 -13.44 -5.72
CA HIS A 155 -0.28 -12.71 -4.47
C HIS A 155 -0.96 -13.48 -3.35
N LEU A 156 -0.27 -13.69 -2.23
CA LEU A 156 -0.79 -14.36 -1.05
C LEU A 156 -0.89 -13.37 0.12
N LEU A 157 -1.93 -13.51 0.93
CA LEU A 157 -2.01 -12.83 2.23
C LEU A 157 -1.24 -13.64 3.25
N LEU A 158 -0.25 -13.02 3.88
CA LEU A 158 0.72 -13.67 4.74
C LEU A 158 0.72 -13.06 6.15
N ARG A 159 0.88 -13.95 7.13
CA ARG A 159 1.37 -13.60 8.46
C ARG A 159 2.88 -13.78 8.47
N GLN A 160 3.59 -12.67 8.66
CA GLN A 160 5.03 -12.64 8.85
C GLN A 160 5.34 -12.56 10.36
N THR A 161 6.21 -13.48 10.83
CA THR A 161 6.71 -13.49 12.22
C THR A 161 8.25 -13.52 12.20
N PRO A 162 8.94 -12.62 12.93
CA PRO A 162 8.37 -11.47 13.63
C PRO A 162 7.75 -10.46 12.64
N GLU A 163 6.82 -9.64 13.13
CA GLU A 163 6.32 -8.50 12.36
C GLU A 163 7.49 -7.54 12.15
N ARG A 164 7.84 -7.29 10.89
CA ARG A 164 8.95 -6.41 10.52
C ARG A 164 8.48 -5.40 9.51
N ALA A 165 9.00 -4.19 9.64
CA ALA A 165 8.75 -3.15 8.65
C ALA A 165 9.46 -3.49 7.33
N PRO A 166 8.96 -2.99 6.18
CA PRO A 166 9.55 -3.29 4.87
C PRO A 166 11.03 -2.93 4.69
N TRP A 167 11.58 -2.03 5.50
CA TRP A 167 12.97 -1.53 5.44
C TRP A 167 13.91 -2.19 6.45
N GLU A 168 13.40 -3.07 7.31
CA GLU A 168 14.27 -3.83 8.24
C GLU A 168 14.92 -4.99 7.49
N GLU A 169 16.21 -5.23 7.74
CA GLU A 169 16.90 -6.37 7.13
C GLU A 169 16.22 -7.69 7.55
N PRO A 170 16.12 -8.68 6.65
CA PRO A 170 15.65 -10.01 7.01
C PRO A 170 16.56 -10.61 8.09
N GLY A 171 15.97 -11.09 9.19
CA GLY A 171 16.71 -11.82 10.21
C GLY A 171 16.54 -13.32 10.01
N ASP A 172 17.39 -14.11 10.68
CA ASP A 172 17.49 -15.56 10.48
C ASP A 172 16.20 -16.34 10.82
N ASP A 173 15.30 -15.76 11.62
CA ASP A 173 14.06 -16.40 12.10
C ASP A 173 12.78 -15.98 11.34
N LEU A 174 12.90 -15.47 10.11
CA LEU A 174 11.75 -15.02 9.34
C LEU A 174 10.82 -16.19 8.94
N ARG A 175 9.58 -16.18 9.41
CA ARG A 175 8.55 -17.17 9.03
C ARG A 175 7.37 -16.51 8.34
N TRP A 176 6.98 -17.06 7.20
CA TRP A 176 5.79 -16.65 6.46
C TRP A 176 4.74 -17.75 6.50
N GLN A 177 3.51 -17.37 6.83
CA GLN A 177 2.37 -18.29 6.82
C GLN A 177 1.24 -17.70 5.98
N ALA A 178 0.87 -18.41 4.92
CA ALA A 178 -0.18 -18.01 4.01
C ALA A 178 -1.57 -18.40 4.52
N LEU A 179 -2.54 -17.52 4.24
CA LEU A 179 -3.93 -17.74 4.61
C LEU A 179 -4.57 -18.88 3.78
N THR A 180 -5.18 -19.83 4.48
CA THR A 180 -5.93 -20.94 3.90
C THR A 180 -7.38 -20.91 4.36
N LEU A 181 -8.26 -21.54 3.59
CA LEU A 181 -9.67 -21.70 3.90
C LEU A 181 -10.05 -23.17 3.70
N GLU A 182 -10.64 -23.77 4.73
CA GLU A 182 -11.11 -25.15 4.71
C GLU A 182 -12.62 -25.18 4.45
N ILE A 183 -13.03 -25.71 3.30
CA ILE A 183 -14.44 -25.81 2.88
C ILE A 183 -14.74 -27.28 2.63
N HIS A 184 -15.72 -27.84 3.33
CA HIS A 184 -16.11 -29.25 3.21
C HIS A 184 -14.95 -30.24 3.41
N GLY A 185 -14.02 -29.94 4.33
CA GLY A 185 -12.84 -30.77 4.61
C GLY A 185 -11.71 -30.64 3.57
N GLU A 186 -11.88 -29.81 2.54
CA GLU A 186 -10.81 -29.48 1.60
C GLU A 186 -10.17 -28.14 1.97
N ARG A 187 -8.88 -28.19 2.32
CA ARG A 187 -8.08 -26.99 2.54
C ARG A 187 -7.61 -26.39 1.22
N ARG A 188 -7.86 -25.10 1.02
CA ARG A 188 -7.43 -24.34 -0.15
C ARG A 188 -6.65 -23.09 0.25
N LEU A 189 -5.65 -22.74 -0.53
CA LEU A 189 -4.87 -21.53 -0.34
C LEU A 189 -5.59 -20.33 -0.98
N LEU A 190 -5.68 -19.21 -0.27
CA LEU A 190 -6.25 -17.98 -0.83
C LEU A 190 -5.19 -17.24 -1.64
N ALA A 191 -5.43 -17.07 -2.93
CA ALA A 191 -4.50 -16.41 -3.84
C ALA A 191 -5.18 -15.31 -4.66
N PHE A 192 -4.41 -14.33 -5.10
CA PHE A 192 -4.92 -13.18 -5.85
C PHE A 192 -4.10 -12.95 -7.11
N SER A 193 -4.75 -12.63 -8.22
CA SER A 193 -4.03 -12.38 -9.48
C SER A 193 -3.31 -11.03 -9.51
N SER A 194 -3.64 -10.11 -8.59
CA SER A 194 -2.96 -8.83 -8.46
C SER A 194 -2.98 -8.32 -7.02
N LEU A 195 -2.02 -7.44 -6.68
CA LEU A 195 -1.99 -6.76 -5.39
C LEU A 195 -3.27 -5.96 -5.09
N PRO A 196 -3.84 -5.16 -6.04
CA PRO A 196 -5.10 -4.47 -5.80
C PRO A 196 -6.26 -5.40 -5.39
N GLN A 197 -6.34 -6.61 -5.95
CA GLN A 197 -7.37 -7.58 -5.58
C GLN A 197 -7.14 -8.16 -4.19
N ALA A 198 -5.88 -8.46 -3.83
CA ALA A 198 -5.54 -8.91 -2.48
C ALA A 198 -5.93 -7.85 -1.44
N VAL A 199 -5.61 -6.58 -1.71
CA VAL A 199 -5.94 -5.45 -0.81
C VAL A 199 -7.45 -5.26 -0.71
N ALA A 200 -8.17 -5.25 -1.84
CA ALA A 200 -9.63 -5.08 -1.86
C ALA A 200 -10.38 -6.20 -1.12
N PHE A 201 -9.83 -7.41 -1.08
CA PHE A 201 -10.35 -8.51 -0.27
C PHE A 201 -9.97 -8.36 1.21
N MET A 202 -8.72 -8.01 1.50
CA MET A 202 -8.17 -7.94 2.84
C MET A 202 -8.83 -6.85 3.69
N GLN A 203 -9.01 -5.64 3.14
CA GLN A 203 -9.55 -4.49 3.89
C GLN A 203 -10.90 -4.79 4.58
N PRO A 204 -11.97 -5.22 3.88
CA PRO A 204 -13.23 -5.53 4.54
C PRO A 204 -13.11 -6.73 5.49
N ALA A 205 -12.30 -7.74 5.16
CA ALA A 205 -12.14 -8.92 6.01
C ALA A 205 -11.43 -8.62 7.34
N VAL A 206 -10.48 -7.66 7.35
CA VAL A 206 -9.83 -7.16 8.56
C VAL A 206 -10.78 -6.29 9.37
N LEU A 207 -11.51 -5.36 8.72
CA LEU A 207 -12.48 -4.49 9.39
C LEU A 207 -13.60 -5.29 10.08
N GLN A 208 -13.99 -6.43 9.51
CA GLN A 208 -14.96 -7.36 10.09
C GLN A 208 -14.33 -8.35 11.10
N ALA A 209 -13.05 -8.18 11.42
CA ALA A 209 -12.28 -9.06 12.30
C ALA A 209 -12.29 -10.56 11.90
N ARG A 210 -12.56 -10.87 10.62
CA ARG A 210 -12.56 -12.23 10.07
C ARG A 210 -11.14 -12.76 9.89
N ILE A 211 -10.23 -11.90 9.45
CA ILE A 211 -8.81 -12.21 9.30
C ILE A 211 -8.04 -11.44 10.36
N ARG A 212 -7.07 -12.09 11.02
CA ARG A 212 -6.22 -11.49 12.06
C ARG A 212 -4.76 -11.83 11.83
N GLY A 213 -3.86 -10.89 12.15
CA GLY A 213 -2.41 -11.11 12.10
C GLY A 213 -1.80 -11.20 10.70
N ILE A 214 -2.56 -10.91 9.64
CA ILE A 214 -2.02 -10.74 8.30
C ILE A 214 -1.41 -9.35 8.21
N ASN A 215 -0.12 -9.29 7.91
CA ASN A 215 0.69 -8.07 7.89
C ASN A 215 1.57 -7.97 6.63
N LYS A 216 1.50 -8.93 5.71
CA LYS A 216 2.32 -8.97 4.51
C LYS A 216 1.53 -9.52 3.33
N VAL A 217 1.83 -9.02 2.13
CA VAL A 217 1.39 -9.62 0.87
C VAL A 217 2.62 -10.09 0.11
N GLY A 218 2.74 -11.40 -0.10
CA GLY A 218 3.87 -12.00 -0.82
C GLY A 218 3.51 -12.24 -2.29
N LYS A 219 4.42 -11.91 -3.20
CA LYS A 219 4.30 -12.18 -4.65
C LYS A 219 5.06 -13.47 -4.97
N PHE A 220 4.39 -14.44 -5.56
CA PHE A 220 4.97 -15.75 -5.89
C PHE A 220 4.82 -16.05 -7.39
N PRO A 221 5.83 -16.62 -8.05
CA PRO A 221 5.65 -17.21 -9.37
C PRO A 221 4.57 -18.29 -9.35
N ARG A 222 3.78 -18.41 -10.42
CA ARG A 222 2.74 -19.47 -10.48
C ARG A 222 3.29 -20.87 -10.39
N ASP A 223 4.48 -21.11 -10.94
CA ASP A 223 5.09 -22.44 -10.93
C ASP A 223 5.43 -22.88 -9.50
N ALA A 224 5.80 -21.95 -8.61
CA ALA A 224 5.98 -22.23 -7.19
C ALA A 224 4.68 -22.75 -6.54
N ALA A 225 3.52 -22.26 -7.01
CA ALA A 225 2.23 -22.69 -6.49
C ALA A 225 1.85 -24.12 -6.85
N THR A 226 2.46 -24.70 -7.91
CA THR A 226 2.22 -26.10 -8.29
C THR A 226 2.87 -27.09 -7.33
N ALA A 227 3.85 -26.65 -6.53
CA ALA A 227 4.52 -27.48 -5.54
C ALA A 227 3.76 -27.54 -4.19
N TRP A 228 2.72 -26.74 -3.99
CA TRP A 228 1.97 -26.72 -2.73
C TRP A 228 0.96 -27.87 -2.66
N PRO A 229 0.70 -28.43 -1.46
CA PRO A 229 -0.16 -29.59 -1.29
C PRO A 229 -1.67 -29.25 -1.39
N PHE A 230 -2.02 -27.99 -1.59
CA PHE A 230 -3.41 -27.50 -1.55
C PHE A 230 -3.85 -26.94 -2.90
N GLY A 231 -5.15 -27.08 -3.19
CA GLY A 231 -5.78 -26.34 -4.28
C GLY A 231 -5.76 -24.83 -4.03
N LEU A 232 -5.75 -24.05 -5.10
CA LEU A 232 -5.82 -22.59 -5.02
C LEU A 232 -7.25 -22.11 -5.15
N LEU A 233 -7.66 -21.20 -4.29
CA LEU A 233 -8.86 -20.39 -4.47
C LEU A 233 -8.43 -19.00 -4.91
N VAL A 234 -8.51 -18.74 -6.21
CA VAL A 234 -7.99 -17.49 -6.81
C VAL A 234 -9.09 -16.43 -6.88
N ASN A 235 -8.78 -15.23 -6.38
CA ASN A 235 -9.68 -14.07 -6.29
C ASN A 235 -11.01 -14.39 -5.59
N PRO A 236 -11.00 -14.97 -4.37
CA PRO A 236 -12.22 -15.19 -3.62
C PRO A 236 -12.93 -13.86 -3.34
N SER A 237 -14.26 -13.91 -3.26
CA SER A 237 -15.04 -12.79 -2.72
C SER A 237 -14.98 -12.79 -1.19
N PRO A 238 -15.12 -11.64 -0.48
CA PRO A 238 -15.13 -11.62 0.98
C PRO A 238 -16.14 -12.58 1.62
N GLY A 239 -17.34 -12.74 1.03
CA GLY A 239 -18.36 -13.70 1.50
C GLY A 239 -17.95 -15.18 1.40
N THR A 240 -16.82 -15.50 0.77
CA THR A 240 -16.26 -16.86 0.76
C THR A 240 -15.75 -17.27 2.14
N LEU A 241 -15.30 -16.30 2.95
CA LEU A 241 -14.83 -16.54 4.32
C LEU A 241 -15.92 -17.07 5.25
N GLU A 242 -17.19 -16.90 4.89
CA GLU A 242 -18.34 -17.37 5.68
C GLU A 242 -18.63 -18.86 5.47
N ARG A 243 -17.94 -19.49 4.51
CA ARG A 243 -18.22 -20.86 4.06
C ARG A 243 -17.29 -21.91 4.67
N GLY A 244 -16.33 -21.50 5.50
CA GLY A 244 -15.28 -22.39 5.96
C GLY A 244 -14.43 -21.81 7.07
N ASP A 245 -13.52 -22.63 7.57
CA ASP A 245 -12.61 -22.27 8.65
C ASP A 245 -11.29 -21.75 8.10
N LEU A 246 -10.79 -20.67 8.70
CA LEU A 246 -9.50 -20.09 8.34
C LEU A 246 -8.35 -20.85 9.01
N GLY A 247 -7.29 -21.09 8.24
CA GLY A 247 -6.05 -21.68 8.71
C GLY A 247 -4.83 -20.96 8.18
N LEU A 248 -3.66 -21.36 8.64
CA LEU A 248 -2.37 -20.87 8.14
C LEU A 248 -1.54 -22.03 7.59
N PHE A 249 -0.78 -21.78 6.53
CA PHE A 249 0.15 -22.73 5.93
C PHE A 249 1.53 -22.11 5.78
N ASP A 250 2.57 -22.78 6.23
CA ASP A 250 3.94 -22.30 6.11
C ASP A 250 4.35 -22.23 4.64
N VAL A 251 4.88 -21.08 4.23
CA VAL A 251 5.42 -20.86 2.89
C VAL A 251 6.86 -20.36 3.01
N ASP A 252 7.72 -20.85 2.14
CA ASP A 252 9.13 -20.45 2.11
C ASP A 252 9.25 -19.02 1.55
N PRO A 253 9.74 -18.03 2.33
CA PRO A 253 9.98 -16.67 1.85
C PRO A 253 10.92 -16.62 0.64
N ALA A 254 11.89 -17.55 0.54
CA ALA A 254 12.84 -17.61 -0.56
C ALA A 254 12.20 -17.98 -1.91
N SER A 255 10.99 -18.55 -1.88
CA SER A 255 10.21 -18.86 -3.09
C SER A 255 9.43 -17.64 -3.64
N ALA A 256 9.41 -16.52 -2.91
CA ALA A 256 8.77 -15.29 -3.34
C ALA A 256 9.60 -14.58 -4.41
N ALA A 257 8.91 -13.98 -5.38
CA ALA A 257 9.53 -13.09 -6.35
C ALA A 257 9.92 -11.78 -5.66
N LEU A 258 11.06 -11.22 -6.08
CA LEU A 258 11.44 -9.87 -5.68
C LEU A 258 10.37 -8.86 -6.13
N PRO A 259 10.14 -7.78 -5.37
CA PRO A 259 9.30 -6.67 -5.83
C PRO A 259 9.77 -6.21 -7.21
N ASP A 260 8.83 -5.93 -8.13
CA ASP A 260 9.20 -5.24 -9.37
C ASP A 260 9.60 -3.82 -8.96
N GLU A 261 10.87 -3.46 -9.14
CA GLU A 261 11.38 -2.09 -8.99
C GLU A 261 10.76 -1.12 -10.01
#